data_AF-A0A3R9ZIZ4-F1
#
_entry.id   AF-A0A3R9ZIZ4-F1
#
_cell.length_a   1.000
_cell.length_b   1.000
_cell.length_c   1.000
_cell.angle_alpha   90.00
_cell.angle_beta   90.00
_cell.angle_gamma   90.00
#
_symmetry.space_group_name_H-M   'P 1'
#
loop_
_entity.id
_entity.type
_entity.pdbx_description
1 polymer ?
#
loop_
_entity_poly.entity_id
_entity_poly.type
_entity_poly.pdbx_seq_one_letter_code
_entity_poly.pdbx_strand_id
1 'polypeptide(L)'
;MSAQPDSSGGLSRDYIVEYRAGQFQNGSLVLRFDAEPNERQLREALIAYGLPGRALEEVRARPLQSSGPRRSPVAQPAQRTPSAPLPQPELAEKKRPGCSGGRMFVILLIIAFGAGATFAENAKVAGMFAGDFLTTETMVVGCANALGAARAAADPGEGFIGGLFSQEPTSFVATPANAAFYVSCLAAASGD
;
A
#
# COMPACT_ATOMS: atom_id res chain seq x y z
N MET A 1 39.50 2.95 -24.08
CA MET A 1 39.27 1.49 -24.14
C MET A 1 38.53 1.13 -22.87
N SER A 2 37.25 0.79 -23.02
CA SER A 2 36.33 0.51 -21.92
C SER A 2 36.69 -0.84 -21.29
N ALA A 3 36.96 -0.85 -20.00
CA ALA A 3 37.09 -2.08 -19.23
C ALA A 3 35.70 -2.72 -19.14
N GLN A 4 35.52 -3.87 -19.80
CA GLN A 4 34.42 -4.78 -19.53
C GLN A 4 34.53 -5.26 -18.08
N PRO A 5 33.45 -5.23 -17.28
CA PRO A 5 33.46 -5.87 -15.98
C PRO A 5 33.47 -7.39 -16.17
N ASP A 6 34.43 -8.01 -15.52
CA ASP A 6 34.68 -9.44 -15.50
C ASP A 6 33.43 -10.24 -15.14
N SER A 7 33.00 -11.06 -16.10
CA SER A 7 32.06 -12.16 -15.87
C SER A 7 32.74 -13.20 -14.99
N SER A 8 32.61 -13.04 -13.68
CA SER A 8 32.97 -14.08 -12.71
C SER A 8 31.93 -15.20 -12.84
N GLY A 9 32.29 -16.24 -13.61
CA GLY A 9 31.49 -17.44 -13.89
C GLY A 9 31.25 -18.32 -12.66
N GLY A 10 30.54 -17.80 -11.66
CA GLY A 10 29.82 -18.60 -10.67
C GLY A 10 28.55 -19.16 -11.32
N LEU A 11 28.18 -20.39 -10.98
CA LEU A 11 26.90 -20.97 -11.39
C LEU A 11 25.76 -20.19 -10.71
N SER A 12 25.32 -19.09 -11.32
CA SER A 12 24.20 -18.30 -10.82
C SER A 12 22.98 -19.22 -10.65
N ARG A 13 22.49 -19.33 -9.42
CA ARG A 13 21.46 -20.27 -9.01
C ARG A 13 20.22 -19.49 -8.59
N ASP A 14 19.05 -20.02 -8.93
CA ASP A 14 17.78 -19.41 -8.54
C ASP A 14 17.46 -19.81 -7.09
N TYR A 15 17.00 -18.84 -6.29
CA TYR A 15 16.58 -19.00 -4.91
C TYR A 15 15.16 -18.47 -4.74
N ILE A 16 14.33 -19.21 -4.01
CA ILE A 16 13.06 -18.71 -3.48
C ILE A 16 13.37 -17.94 -2.21
N VAL A 17 13.14 -16.63 -2.25
CA VAL A 17 13.29 -15.72 -1.11
C VAL A 17 11.93 -15.48 -0.50
N GLU A 18 11.67 -16.16 0.61
CA GLU A 18 10.50 -15.99 1.46
C GLU A 18 10.72 -14.76 2.35
N TYR A 19 9.75 -13.87 2.40
CA TYR A 19 9.79 -12.71 3.27
C TYR A 19 8.47 -12.54 4.03
N ARG A 20 8.57 -12.03 5.25
CA ARG A 20 7.45 -11.55 6.05
C ARG A 20 7.55 -10.04 6.17
N ALA A 21 6.59 -9.33 5.62
CA ALA A 21 6.41 -7.90 5.74
C ALA A 21 5.31 -7.58 6.78
N GLY A 22 5.68 -7.48 8.05
CA GLY A 22 4.73 -7.29 9.16
C GLY A 22 3.89 -8.54 9.51
N GLN A 23 2.84 -8.33 10.31
CA GLN A 23 2.03 -9.41 10.92
C GLN A 23 1.17 -10.22 9.92
N PHE A 24 0.90 -9.70 8.71
CA PHE A 24 -0.09 -10.28 7.80
C PHE A 24 0.39 -10.47 6.35
N GLN A 25 1.49 -9.86 5.94
CA GLN A 25 1.95 -9.94 4.56
C GLN A 25 3.14 -10.89 4.48
N ASN A 26 2.88 -12.14 4.07
CA ASN A 26 3.92 -13.09 3.75
C ASN A 26 3.96 -13.22 2.23
N GLY A 27 5.16 -13.21 1.64
CA GLY A 27 5.35 -13.35 0.20
C GLY A 27 6.63 -14.09 -0.13
N SER A 28 6.77 -14.49 -1.39
CA SER A 28 7.99 -15.13 -1.90
C SER A 28 8.35 -14.57 -3.27
N LEU A 29 9.63 -14.31 -3.50
CA LEU A 29 10.17 -13.91 -4.80
C LEU A 29 11.24 -14.91 -5.24
N VAL A 30 11.33 -15.18 -6.54
CA VAL A 30 12.42 -15.99 -7.09
C VAL A 30 13.52 -15.04 -7.54
N LEU A 31 14.68 -15.12 -6.89
CA LEU A 31 15.82 -14.26 -7.11
C LEU A 31 17.05 -15.10 -7.46
N ARG A 32 17.84 -14.63 -8.42
CA ARG A 32 19.04 -15.32 -8.88
C ARG A 32 20.28 -14.72 -8.21
N PHE A 33 21.10 -15.56 -7.60
CA PHE A 33 22.34 -15.17 -6.92
C PHE A 33 23.51 -16.02 -7.40
N ASP A 34 24.70 -15.42 -7.48
CA ASP A 34 25.93 -16.10 -7.92
C ASP A 34 26.53 -17.02 -6.85
N ALA A 35 26.17 -16.80 -5.59
CA ALA A 35 26.53 -17.58 -4.42
C ALA A 35 25.34 -17.69 -3.44
N GLU A 36 25.49 -18.43 -2.36
CA GLU A 36 24.47 -18.47 -1.30
C GLU A 36 24.33 -17.07 -0.66
N PRO A 37 23.15 -16.43 -0.78
CA PRO A 37 22.97 -15.05 -0.36
C PRO A 37 22.86 -14.95 1.17
N ASN A 38 23.56 -13.98 1.75
CA ASN A 38 23.41 -13.66 3.16
C ASN A 38 22.14 -12.82 3.42
N GLU A 39 21.68 -12.74 4.67
CA GLU A 39 20.43 -12.03 5.02
C GLU A 39 20.42 -10.56 4.56
N ARG A 40 21.57 -9.90 4.62
CA ARG A 40 21.73 -8.51 4.16
C ARG A 40 21.50 -8.38 2.65
N GLN A 41 22.11 -9.27 1.86
CA GLN A 41 21.94 -9.32 0.40
C GLN A 41 20.49 -9.67 0.01
N LEU A 42 19.83 -10.55 0.76
CA LEU A 42 18.42 -10.85 0.56
C LEU A 42 17.55 -9.62 0.80
N ARG A 43 17.79 -8.89 1.89
CA ARG A 43 17.04 -7.68 2.21
C ARG A 43 17.29 -6.58 1.18
N GLU A 44 18.54 -6.35 0.77
CA GLU A 44 18.90 -5.39 -0.27
C GLU A 44 18.24 -5.75 -1.61
N ALA A 45 18.22 -7.03 -1.98
CA ALA A 45 17.53 -7.48 -3.18
C ALA A 45 16.02 -7.24 -3.09
N LEU A 46 15.35 -7.61 -1.99
CA LEU A 46 13.93 -7.35 -1.78
C LEU A 46 13.59 -5.84 -1.86
N ILE A 47 14.46 -4.98 -1.31
CA ILE A 47 14.31 -3.52 -1.41
C ILE A 47 14.41 -3.06 -2.87
N ALA A 48 15.34 -3.63 -3.65
CA ALA A 48 15.45 -3.33 -5.07
C ALA A 48 14.20 -3.72 -5.87
N TYR A 49 13.43 -4.72 -5.41
CA TYR A 49 12.12 -5.09 -5.95
C TYR A 49 10.95 -4.29 -5.36
N GLY A 50 11.22 -3.20 -4.62
CA GLY A 50 10.22 -2.27 -4.13
C GLY A 50 9.64 -2.59 -2.75
N LEU A 51 10.21 -3.56 -2.02
CA LEU A 51 9.76 -3.85 -0.66
C LEU A 51 10.36 -2.86 0.36
N PRO A 52 9.53 -2.24 1.21
CA PRO A 52 10.04 -1.30 2.20
C PRO A 52 10.90 -2.05 3.23
N GLY A 53 12.20 -1.74 3.26
CA GLY A 53 13.17 -2.41 4.12
C GLY A 53 12.83 -2.39 5.61
N ARG A 54 11.98 -1.46 6.08
CA ARG A 54 11.50 -1.39 7.47
C ARG A 54 10.36 -2.35 7.79
N ALA A 55 9.67 -2.87 6.79
CA ALA A 55 8.55 -3.80 6.97
C ALA A 55 9.02 -5.26 7.01
N LEU A 56 10.20 -5.57 6.48
CA LEU A 56 10.76 -6.93 6.44
C LEU A 56 11.15 -7.39 7.86
N GLU A 57 10.40 -8.32 8.42
CA GLU A 57 10.62 -8.92 9.76
C GLU A 57 11.47 -10.19 9.67
N GLU A 58 11.14 -11.08 8.74
CA GLU A 58 11.91 -12.31 8.48
C GLU A 58 12.19 -12.44 6.99
N VAL A 59 13.40 -12.87 6.65
CA VAL A 59 13.81 -13.13 5.26
C VAL A 59 14.59 -14.43 5.23
N ARG A 60 14.19 -15.36 4.35
CA ARG A 60 14.85 -16.65 4.18
C ARG A 60 14.95 -16.99 2.72
N ALA A 61 16.10 -17.50 2.29
CA ALA A 61 16.28 -18.00 0.94
C ALA A 61 16.41 -19.52 0.94
N ARG A 62 15.78 -20.17 -0.03
CA ARG A 62 15.92 -21.60 -0.29
C ARG A 62 16.30 -21.80 -1.76
N PRO A 63 17.33 -22.61 -2.07
CA PRO A 63 17.71 -22.84 -3.46
C PRO A 63 16.57 -23.56 -4.20
N LEU A 64 16.25 -23.07 -5.40
CA LEU A 64 15.31 -23.72 -6.30
C LEU A 64 16.00 -24.97 -6.86
N GLN A 65 15.64 -26.15 -6.36
CA GLN A 65 16.18 -27.39 -6.89
C GLN A 65 15.62 -27.60 -8.30
N SER A 66 16.51 -27.58 -9.30
CA SER A 66 16.20 -28.03 -10.66
C SER A 66 15.63 -29.45 -10.58
N SER A 67 14.44 -29.61 -11.12
CA SER A 67 13.53 -30.76 -11.06
C SER A 67 14.21 -32.13 -11.00
N GLY A 68 14.06 -32.81 -9.87
CA GLY A 68 14.08 -34.26 -9.73
C GLY A 68 12.77 -34.73 -9.09
N PRO A 69 12.16 -35.85 -9.51
CA PRO A 69 10.83 -36.23 -9.06
C PRO A 69 10.92 -36.77 -7.63
N ARG A 70 10.39 -36.08 -6.61
CA ARG A 70 10.16 -36.74 -5.32
C ARG A 70 9.16 -36.06 -4.38
N ARG A 71 8.10 -36.84 -4.12
CA ARG A 71 7.48 -37.18 -2.83
C ARG A 71 7.24 -36.02 -1.86
N SER A 72 5.95 -35.71 -1.68
CA SER A 72 5.40 -35.08 -0.49
C SER A 72 6.00 -35.71 0.78
N PRO A 73 6.68 -34.95 1.65
CA PRO A 73 6.88 -35.38 3.02
C PRO A 73 5.55 -35.23 3.74
N VAL A 74 5.01 -36.36 4.20
CA VAL A 74 4.02 -36.41 5.27
C VAL A 74 4.53 -35.53 6.41
N ALA A 75 3.69 -34.59 6.83
CA ALA A 75 3.93 -33.77 8.01
C ALA A 75 4.24 -34.70 9.21
N GLN A 76 5.49 -34.67 9.68
CA GLN A 76 5.81 -35.26 10.98
C GLN A 76 5.24 -34.35 12.07
N PRO A 77 4.47 -34.88 13.03
CA PRO A 77 4.11 -34.13 14.22
C PRO A 77 5.38 -33.87 15.03
N ALA A 78 5.76 -32.60 15.17
CA ALA A 78 6.91 -32.19 15.96
C ALA A 78 6.72 -32.62 17.43
N GLN A 79 7.61 -33.49 17.89
CA GLN A 79 7.80 -33.80 19.31
C GLN A 79 8.13 -32.51 20.07
N ARG A 80 7.29 -32.19 21.05
CA ARG A 80 7.54 -31.14 22.04
C ARG A 80 8.60 -31.63 23.03
N THR A 81 9.80 -31.10 22.94
CA THR A 81 10.77 -31.15 24.04
C THR A 81 10.39 -30.08 25.09
N PRO A 82 10.32 -30.39 26.39
CA PRO A 82 10.08 -29.39 27.42
C PRO A 82 11.39 -28.66 27.74
N SER A 83 11.52 -27.42 27.28
CA SER A 83 12.58 -26.51 27.74
C SER A 83 12.18 -25.87 29.07
N ALA A 84 13.10 -25.92 30.02
CA ALA A 84 13.00 -25.38 31.38
C ALA A 84 12.65 -23.88 31.43
N PRO A 85 12.11 -23.37 32.55
CA PRO A 85 11.57 -22.02 32.63
C PRO A 85 12.70 -20.99 32.73
N LEU A 86 12.80 -20.12 31.73
CA LEU A 86 13.56 -18.87 31.80
C LEU A 86 12.77 -17.84 32.64
N PRO A 87 13.44 -16.99 33.42
CA PRO A 87 12.77 -15.97 34.24
C PRO A 87 12.01 -15.01 33.35
N GLN A 88 10.72 -14.83 33.65
CA GLN A 88 9.85 -13.86 33.00
C GLN A 88 10.45 -12.46 33.22
N PRO A 89 10.72 -11.67 32.15
CA PRO A 89 10.81 -10.24 32.35
C PRO A 89 9.41 -9.77 32.75
N GLU A 90 9.28 -9.22 33.96
CA GLU A 90 8.10 -8.47 34.36
C GLU A 90 7.84 -7.42 33.27
N LEU A 91 6.82 -7.68 32.46
CA LEU A 91 6.20 -6.70 31.60
C LEU A 91 5.67 -5.62 32.55
N ALA A 92 6.48 -4.59 32.76
CA ALA A 92 6.01 -3.34 33.31
C ALA A 92 4.79 -2.92 32.49
N GLU A 93 3.61 -3.15 33.05
CA GLU A 93 2.34 -2.74 32.50
C GLU A 93 2.34 -1.21 32.52
N LYS A 94 2.90 -0.64 31.45
CA LYS A 94 2.87 0.79 31.22
C LYS A 94 1.43 1.13 30.89
N LYS A 95 0.66 1.44 31.94
CA LYS A 95 -0.71 1.94 31.92
C LYS A 95 -0.81 3.01 30.82
N ARG A 96 -1.32 2.62 29.64
CA ARG A 96 -1.46 3.51 28.50
C ARG A 96 -2.49 4.58 28.88
N PRO A 97 -2.15 5.88 28.84
CA PRO A 97 -3.11 6.91 29.17
C PRO A 97 -4.23 6.92 28.11
N GLY A 98 -5.46 6.91 28.62
CA GLY A 98 -6.74 7.22 27.98
C GLY A 98 -6.79 7.27 26.46
N CYS A 99 -7.46 6.26 25.88
CA CYS A 99 -7.92 6.17 24.50
C CYS A 99 -9.04 7.20 24.19
N SER A 100 -8.75 8.49 24.35
CA SER A 100 -9.66 9.62 24.05
C SER A 100 -9.20 10.45 22.83
N GLY A 101 -7.88 10.52 22.59
CA GLY A 101 -7.32 11.31 21.49
C GLY A 101 -7.66 10.80 20.08
N GLY A 102 -7.90 9.50 19.92
CA GLY A 102 -8.22 8.91 18.61
C GLY A 102 -9.56 9.41 18.03
N ARG A 103 -10.59 9.53 18.88
CA ARG A 103 -11.90 10.07 18.45
C ARG A 103 -11.80 11.55 18.09
N MET A 104 -11.07 12.33 18.89
CA MET A 104 -10.85 13.75 18.62
C MET A 104 -10.08 13.97 17.31
N PHE A 105 -9.07 13.14 17.03
CA PHE A 105 -8.30 13.20 15.79
C PHE A 105 -9.16 12.87 14.55
N VAL A 106 -10.00 11.84 14.63
CA VAL A 106 -10.95 11.51 13.55
C VAL A 106 -11.94 12.65 13.30
N ILE A 107 -12.49 13.24 14.37
CA ILE A 107 -13.39 14.40 14.25
C ILE A 107 -12.67 15.59 13.59
N LEU A 108 -11.44 15.89 14.01
CA LEU A 108 -10.63 16.95 13.41
C LEU A 108 -10.36 16.69 11.92
N LEU A 109 -10.05 15.45 11.55
CA LEU A 109 -9.85 15.08 10.15
C LEU A 109 -11.12 15.25 9.33
N ILE A 110 -12.28 14.84 9.84
CA ILE A 110 -13.57 15.02 9.15
C ILE A 110 -13.89 16.50 8.97
N ILE A 111 -13.68 17.32 10.01
CA ILE A 111 -13.87 18.77 9.94
C ILE A 111 -12.92 19.40 8.92
N ALA A 112 -11.63 19.04 8.96
CA ALA A 112 -10.63 19.56 8.03
C ALA A 112 -10.93 19.14 6.58
N PHE A 113 -11.38 17.89 6.38
CA PHE A 113 -11.77 17.38 5.07
C PHE A 113 -13.02 18.09 4.54
N GLY A 114 -14.05 18.25 5.37
CA GLY A 114 -15.26 19.00 5.03
C GLY A 114 -14.96 20.46 4.70
N ALA A 115 -14.13 21.12 5.51
CA ALA A 115 -13.67 22.47 5.24
C ALA A 115 -12.93 22.54 3.89
N GLY A 116 -11.97 21.65 3.63
CA GLY A 116 -11.27 21.58 2.35
C GLY A 116 -12.23 21.42 1.16
N ALA A 117 -13.28 20.59 1.31
CA ALA A 117 -14.27 20.39 0.27
C ALA A 117 -15.10 21.66 0.02
N THR A 118 -15.33 22.48 1.05
CA THR A 118 -16.00 23.78 0.85
C THR A 118 -15.16 24.79 0.06
N PHE A 119 -13.83 24.72 0.16
CA PHE A 119 -12.91 25.62 -0.54
C PHE A 119 -12.65 25.25 -2.00
N ALA A 120 -12.93 24.02 -2.43
CA ALA A 120 -12.70 23.54 -3.78
C ALA A 120 -13.81 23.99 -4.77
N GLU A 121 -13.92 25.29 -5.01
CA GLU A 121 -14.98 25.88 -5.85
C GLU A 121 -14.92 25.37 -7.29
N ASN A 122 -13.73 25.28 -7.89
CA ASN A 122 -13.59 24.81 -9.28
C ASN A 122 -14.06 23.36 -9.43
N ALA A 123 -13.71 22.48 -8.47
CA ALA A 123 -14.17 21.10 -8.45
C ALA A 123 -15.71 21.01 -8.30
N LYS A 124 -16.33 21.86 -7.46
CA LYS A 124 -17.79 21.91 -7.35
C LYS A 124 -18.45 22.32 -8.67
N VAL A 125 -17.95 23.37 -9.31
CA VAL A 125 -18.47 23.87 -10.59
C VAL A 125 -18.36 22.81 -11.67
N ALA A 126 -17.20 22.16 -11.79
CA ALA A 126 -17.01 21.04 -12.73
C ALA A 126 -17.96 19.87 -12.41
N GLY A 127 -18.20 19.59 -11.12
CA GLY A 127 -19.16 18.60 -10.66
C GLY A 127 -20.59 18.92 -11.10
N MET A 128 -21.05 20.15 -10.87
CA MET A 128 -22.39 20.60 -11.30
C MET A 128 -22.59 20.41 -12.80
N PHE A 129 -21.65 20.87 -13.62
CA PHE A 129 -21.72 20.68 -15.08
C PHE A 129 -21.73 19.21 -15.50
N ALA A 130 -21.04 18.34 -14.78
CA ALA A 130 -21.10 16.90 -15.03
C ALA A 130 -22.46 16.29 -14.66
N GLY A 131 -23.14 16.85 -13.66
CA GLY A 131 -24.45 16.42 -13.19
C GLY A 131 -25.63 16.89 -14.05
N ASP A 132 -25.51 18.06 -14.70
CA ASP A 132 -26.58 18.71 -15.49
C ASP A 132 -27.16 17.84 -16.61
N PHE A 133 -26.39 16.86 -17.10
CA PHE A 133 -26.79 15.96 -18.19
C PHE A 133 -27.22 14.57 -17.71
N LEU A 134 -27.21 14.34 -16.40
CA LEU A 134 -27.53 13.05 -15.78
C LEU A 134 -28.97 13.06 -15.27
N THR A 135 -29.50 11.85 -15.10
CA THR A 135 -30.83 11.63 -14.53
C THR A 135 -30.69 10.98 -13.16
N THR A 136 -31.74 10.99 -12.35
CA THR A 136 -31.76 10.29 -11.05
C THR A 136 -31.45 8.79 -11.16
N GLU A 137 -31.77 8.15 -12.29
CA GLU A 137 -31.44 6.74 -12.55
C GLU A 137 -29.95 6.54 -12.88
N THR A 138 -29.31 7.52 -13.52
CA THR A 138 -27.92 7.43 -14.00
C THR A 138 -26.91 8.21 -13.15
N MET A 139 -27.36 9.01 -12.18
CA MET A 139 -26.53 9.98 -11.46
C MET A 139 -25.35 9.34 -10.75
N VAL A 140 -25.54 8.20 -10.07
CA VAL A 140 -24.47 7.57 -9.28
C VAL A 140 -23.34 7.09 -10.18
N VAL A 141 -23.68 6.33 -11.22
CA VAL A 141 -22.69 5.78 -12.16
C VAL A 141 -22.11 6.89 -13.04
N GLY A 142 -22.94 7.83 -13.49
CA GLY A 142 -22.53 8.96 -14.30
C GLY A 142 -21.54 9.87 -13.56
N CYS A 143 -21.84 10.27 -12.33
CA CYS A 143 -20.94 11.07 -11.51
C CYS A 143 -19.66 10.32 -11.15
N ALA A 144 -19.72 9.00 -10.92
CA ALA A 144 -18.53 8.20 -10.66
C ALA A 144 -17.62 8.12 -11.90
N ASN A 145 -18.19 7.96 -13.10
CA ASN A 145 -17.46 7.95 -14.35
C ASN A 145 -16.86 9.33 -14.67
N ALA A 146 -17.63 10.40 -14.48
CA ALA A 146 -17.16 11.78 -14.67
C ALA A 146 -16.01 12.11 -13.73
N LEU A 147 -16.11 11.72 -12.45
CA LEU A 147 -15.01 11.85 -11.50
C LEU A 147 -13.80 11.03 -11.95
N GLY A 148 -14.00 9.79 -12.40
CA GLY A 148 -12.91 8.95 -12.92
C GLY A 148 -12.16 9.63 -14.08
N ALA A 149 -12.88 10.24 -15.02
CA ALA A 149 -12.30 10.99 -16.13
C ALA A 149 -11.54 12.24 -15.67
N ALA A 150 -12.13 13.04 -14.78
CA ALA A 150 -11.49 14.24 -14.23
C ALA A 150 -10.19 13.92 -13.50
N ARG A 151 -10.16 12.80 -12.77
CA ARG A 151 -8.97 12.35 -12.03
C ARG A 151 -7.89 11.77 -12.91
N ALA A 152 -8.26 11.16 -14.04
CA ALA A 152 -7.31 10.73 -15.05
C ALA A 152 -6.65 11.90 -15.79
N ALA A 153 -7.36 13.03 -15.90
CA ALA A 153 -6.83 14.26 -16.49
C ALA A 153 -5.99 15.12 -15.52
N ALA A 154 -6.05 14.84 -14.22
CA ALA A 154 -5.36 15.60 -13.20
C ALA A 154 -3.84 15.33 -13.20
N ASP A 155 -3.04 16.39 -13.00
CA ASP A 155 -1.58 16.30 -12.96
C ASP A 155 -1.12 15.51 -11.71
N PRO A 156 -0.38 14.39 -11.86
CA PRO A 156 0.18 13.66 -10.73
C PRO A 156 1.31 14.40 -9.99
N GLY A 157 1.81 15.52 -10.54
CA GLY A 157 2.97 16.26 -10.04
C GLY A 157 2.78 16.98 -8.69
N GLU A 158 1.54 17.30 -8.28
CA GLU A 158 1.30 18.03 -7.03
C GLU A 158 1.51 17.19 -5.75
N GLY A 159 1.61 15.86 -5.88
CA GLY A 159 1.71 14.97 -4.73
C GLY A 159 0.48 15.00 -3.81
N PHE A 160 0.46 14.13 -2.80
CA PHE A 160 -0.73 13.94 -1.95
C PHE A 160 -1.08 15.18 -1.10
N ILE A 161 -0.05 15.90 -0.60
CA ILE A 161 -0.26 17.09 0.23
C ILE A 161 -0.81 18.25 -0.59
N GLY A 162 -0.30 18.48 -1.82
CA GLY A 162 -0.86 19.48 -2.72
C GLY A 162 -2.31 19.15 -3.08
N GLY A 163 -2.59 17.88 -3.37
CA GLY A 163 -3.93 17.40 -3.68
C GLY A 163 -4.97 17.51 -2.55
N LEU A 164 -4.55 17.67 -1.28
CA LEU A 164 -5.48 17.90 -0.15
C LEU A 164 -6.08 19.31 -0.15
N PHE A 165 -5.38 20.28 -0.73
CA PHE A 165 -5.79 21.69 -0.80
C PHE A 165 -6.09 22.14 -2.23
N SER A 166 -6.10 21.21 -3.18
CA SER A 166 -6.37 21.54 -4.57
C SER A 166 -7.80 22.06 -4.74
N GLN A 167 -7.94 23.05 -5.61
CA GLN A 167 -9.22 23.55 -6.07
C GLN A 167 -9.84 22.64 -7.14
N GLU A 168 -9.03 21.78 -7.76
CA GLU A 168 -9.38 20.95 -8.91
C GLU A 168 -9.42 19.45 -8.54
N PRO A 169 -10.15 18.62 -9.31
CA PRO A 169 -10.10 17.18 -9.14
C PRO A 169 -8.67 16.65 -9.23
N THR A 170 -8.33 15.69 -8.36
CA THR A 170 -6.97 15.19 -8.22
C THR A 170 -6.86 13.71 -8.55
N SER A 171 -5.68 13.25 -8.98
CA SER A 171 -5.47 11.84 -9.32
C SER A 171 -5.67 10.87 -8.14
N PHE A 172 -5.70 11.36 -6.88
CA PHE A 172 -5.83 10.56 -5.66
C PHE A 172 -7.26 10.15 -5.30
N VAL A 173 -7.44 8.97 -4.68
CA VAL A 173 -8.77 8.37 -4.46
C VAL A 173 -9.68 9.21 -3.58
N ALA A 174 -9.14 9.69 -2.47
CA ALA A 174 -9.89 10.45 -1.48
C ALA A 174 -9.19 11.78 -1.24
N THR A 175 -9.74 12.84 -1.84
CA THR A 175 -9.35 14.23 -1.57
C THR A 175 -10.59 15.08 -1.40
N PRO A 176 -10.50 16.21 -0.67
CA PRO A 176 -11.63 17.10 -0.49
C PRO A 176 -12.20 17.62 -1.82
N ALA A 177 -11.34 17.91 -2.81
CA ALA A 177 -11.77 18.35 -4.14
C ALA A 177 -12.57 17.27 -4.90
N ASN A 178 -12.12 16.01 -4.85
CA ASN A 178 -12.84 14.91 -5.49
C ASN A 178 -14.20 14.63 -4.82
N ALA A 179 -14.26 14.76 -3.50
CA ALA A 179 -15.52 14.64 -2.77
C ALA A 179 -16.47 15.80 -3.13
N ALA A 180 -15.96 17.04 -3.19
CA ALA A 180 -16.73 18.21 -3.58
C ALA A 180 -17.31 18.06 -5.00
N PHE A 181 -16.48 17.63 -5.96
CA PHE A 181 -16.92 17.33 -7.33
C PHE A 181 -18.06 16.31 -7.34
N TYR A 182 -17.88 15.17 -6.66
CA TYR A 182 -18.83 14.07 -6.69
C TYR A 182 -20.17 14.45 -6.05
N VAL A 183 -20.13 15.13 -4.90
CA VAL A 183 -21.34 15.59 -4.21
C VAL A 183 -22.07 16.64 -5.04
N SER A 184 -21.36 17.62 -5.62
CA SER A 184 -21.97 18.63 -6.49
C SER A 184 -22.57 18.04 -7.76
N CYS A 185 -21.95 17.01 -8.33
CA CYS A 185 -22.51 16.27 -9.47
C CYS A 185 -23.80 15.55 -9.10
N LEU A 186 -23.82 14.86 -7.95
CA LEU A 186 -25.03 14.18 -7.49
C LEU A 186 -26.17 15.15 -7.23
N ALA A 187 -25.88 16.31 -6.61
CA ALA A 187 -26.88 17.34 -6.32
C ALA A 187 -27.49 17.92 -7.61
N ALA A 188 -26.66 18.27 -8.59
CA ALA A 188 -27.14 18.76 -9.88
C ALA A 188 -27.97 17.70 -10.62
N ALA A 189 -27.54 16.45 -10.59
CA ALA A 189 -28.25 15.33 -11.23
C ALA A 189 -29.54 14.91 -10.50
N SER A 190 -29.68 15.22 -9.21
CA SER A 190 -30.92 14.99 -8.45
C SER A 190 -31.97 16.08 -8.64
N GLY A 191 -31.60 17.20 -9.27
CA GLY A 191 -32.50 18.33 -9.52
C GLY A 191 -32.76 19.20 -8.29
N ASP A 192 -31.83 19.22 -7.33
CA ASP A 192 -31.83 20.11 -6.16
C ASP A 192 -31.08 21.43 -6.43
#